data_AF-O96437-F1
#
_entry.id   AF-O96437-F1
#
_cell.length_a   1.000
_cell.length_b   1.000
_cell.length_c   1.000
_cell.angle_alpha   90.00
_cell.angle_beta   90.00
_cell.angle_gamma   90.00
#
_symmetry.space_group_name_H-M   'P 1'
#
loop_
_entity.id
_entity.type
_entity.pdbx_description
1 polymer ?
#
loop_
_entity_poly.entity_id
_entity_poly.type
_entity_poly.pdbx_seq_one_letter_code
_entity_poly.pdbx_strand_id
1 'polypeptide(L)'
;MAAPGCEAPAADHEALHLARPVFEVLDHPAILRFRKDYQLHRLGYAKGAKGEVGAALRKVAEKQQQQQQGGVGPHTSLLPEGISGNEAANLLSPFAAYAADSPFATDEALLAQIARWRMAYQNFRTGAARGAAGALEEISKGLSLKALKLLPVVQLAEVLQRDKQPKGPHKLLPTPHLHFGAGKLGCGLVLQAMLRSNVEDLVVLQRQSEDFEPLLSAAKREGIPVFVNGEKVCELLVYVHPNEIEELIQKLENKKLQNSKSPGHTSTHLVLTNDSELALKLAKAAKSLSCSLGPAMETALLPLLSQLPDTPKTEQVLLYACENDHAAVARLKEQLQQKVLVLPCMVDRICAARNIFADKIEVSAEPYEGEIVVLERPQFAPPPPFGGPNVHAPQLRAAAHYLCQRKIGLVNGMHTTLAFLTACSRRDELLAAAKEAAKPRTARSSSSSSSSGSSSSADAEGSSSSSSSESPDPLLVALRSVPLLKETEMQQQQKETMWAWLTARCFQVLWEHDKEVIKRTHNLKTDDEVVAMLLNYGKKTLARFSTVDDTAGRVLGGGVVNRFHTRLLTIYTFLEQHMFGSVPLASTLLKHATISAFEMIDEVRRLVDQSRIFVEK
;
A
#
# COMPACT_ATOMS: atom_id res chain seq x y z
N MET A 1 2.69 -32.24 84.72
CA MET A 1 3.30 -31.10 84.00
C MET A 1 3.67 -31.61 82.62
N ALA A 2 2.90 -31.27 81.59
CA ALA A 2 3.03 -31.83 80.25
C ALA A 2 3.85 -30.91 79.32
N ALA A 3 4.53 -31.55 78.36
CA ALA A 3 5.53 -31.01 77.43
C ALA A 3 4.94 -30.07 76.35
N PRO A 4 5.77 -29.37 75.54
CA PRO A 4 5.42 -28.16 74.81
C PRO A 4 4.60 -28.45 73.54
N GLY A 5 3.57 -27.64 73.30
CA GLY A 5 2.67 -27.75 72.16
C GLY A 5 2.94 -26.71 71.07
N CYS A 6 2.94 -27.20 69.83
CA CYS A 6 3.01 -26.49 68.56
C CYS A 6 1.97 -25.37 68.38
N GLU A 7 2.38 -24.23 67.82
CA GLU A 7 1.64 -23.52 66.78
C GLU A 7 2.62 -23.03 65.68
N ALA A 8 2.11 -22.97 64.46
CA ALA A 8 2.78 -23.16 63.17
C ALA A 8 3.87 -22.13 62.77
N PRO A 9 4.79 -22.49 61.86
CA PRO A 9 5.69 -21.52 61.23
C PRO A 9 4.86 -20.51 60.42
N ALA A 10 5.08 -19.22 60.67
CA ALA A 10 4.68 -18.17 59.75
C ALA A 10 5.35 -18.50 58.40
N ALA A 11 4.52 -18.81 57.40
CA ALA A 11 5.00 -19.04 56.05
C ALA A 11 5.79 -17.80 55.60
N ASP A 12 7.06 -18.02 55.24
CA ASP A 12 7.90 -17.07 54.55
C ASP A 12 7.09 -16.44 53.39
N HIS A 13 6.71 -15.18 53.56
CA HIS A 13 6.36 -14.35 52.43
C HIS A 13 7.63 -14.22 51.60
N GLU A 14 7.73 -15.01 50.53
CA GLU A 14 8.75 -14.86 49.48
C GLU A 14 8.97 -13.37 49.22
N ALA A 15 10.17 -12.90 49.58
CA ALA A 15 10.63 -11.57 49.27
C ALA A 15 10.69 -11.46 47.74
N LEU A 16 9.66 -10.83 47.15
CA LEU A 16 9.68 -10.39 45.76
C LEU A 16 10.79 -9.35 45.60
N HIS A 17 11.97 -9.82 45.22
CA HIS A 17 13.12 -8.98 44.91
C HIS A 17 12.83 -8.21 43.61
N LEU A 18 12.27 -7.02 43.73
CA LEU A 18 12.29 -6.04 42.64
C LEU A 18 13.74 -5.56 42.49
N ALA A 19 14.37 -5.89 41.36
CA ALA A 19 15.68 -5.34 41.02
C ALA A 19 15.61 -3.79 41.03
N ARG A 20 16.67 -3.16 41.57
CA ARG A 20 16.79 -1.70 41.58
C ARG A 20 16.64 -1.15 40.15
N PRO A 21 15.89 -0.06 39.95
CA PRO A 21 15.77 0.55 38.63
C PRO A 21 17.16 0.98 38.12
N VAL A 22 17.37 0.87 36.81
CA VAL A 22 18.62 1.25 36.13
C VAL A 22 18.94 2.76 36.29
N PHE A 23 17.94 3.57 36.62
CA PHE A 23 18.08 5.01 36.87
C PHE A 23 17.56 5.36 38.27
N GLU A 24 18.38 6.04 39.08
CA GLU A 24 18.09 6.38 40.47
C GLU A 24 16.82 7.23 40.65
N VAL A 25 16.46 8.06 39.65
CA VAL A 25 15.24 8.88 39.67
C VAL A 25 13.94 8.05 39.73
N LEU A 26 14.02 6.76 39.37
CA LEU A 26 12.90 5.83 39.42
C LEU A 26 12.81 5.08 40.75
N ASP A 27 13.75 5.30 41.67
CA ASP A 27 13.75 4.76 43.04
C ASP A 27 12.87 5.64 43.96
N HIS A 28 11.68 5.98 43.47
CA HIS A 28 10.70 6.82 44.15
C HIS A 28 9.61 5.95 44.80
N PRO A 29 9.18 6.21 46.05
CA PRO A 29 8.24 5.35 46.78
C PRO A 29 6.92 5.09 46.04
N ALA A 30 6.41 6.08 45.32
CA ALA A 30 5.19 5.95 44.52
C ALA A 30 5.36 5.01 43.30
N ILE A 31 6.55 5.00 42.70
CA ILE A 31 6.88 4.15 41.54
C ILE A 31 7.10 2.71 41.99
N LEU A 32 7.76 2.51 43.14
CA LEU A 32 7.90 1.19 43.76
C LEU A 32 6.54 0.58 44.10
N ARG A 33 5.61 1.39 44.64
CA ARG A 33 4.24 0.96 44.94
C ARG A 33 3.48 0.55 43.68
N PHE A 34 3.54 1.37 42.62
CA PHE A 34 2.95 1.04 41.32
C PHE A 34 3.51 -0.27 40.73
N ARG A 35 4.84 -0.48 40.78
CA ARG A 35 5.48 -1.70 40.26
C ARG A 35 5.06 -2.95 41.03
N LYS A 36 4.90 -2.83 42.35
CA LYS A 36 4.42 -3.91 43.22
C LYS A 36 2.95 -4.24 42.93
N ASP A 37 2.10 -3.22 42.79
CA ASP A 37 0.68 -3.38 42.48
C ASP A 37 0.46 -3.99 41.09
N TYR A 38 1.27 -3.60 40.09
CA TYR A 38 1.26 -4.16 38.75
C TYR A 38 1.72 -5.63 38.70
N GLN A 39 2.71 -6.00 39.50
CA GLN A 39 3.18 -7.38 39.61
C GLN A 39 2.13 -8.28 40.28
N LEU A 40 1.47 -7.79 41.34
CA LEU A 40 0.37 -8.49 42.00
C LEU A 40 -0.85 -8.65 41.08
N HIS A 41 -1.13 -7.66 40.22
CA HIS A 41 -2.17 -7.75 39.20
C HIS A 41 -1.85 -8.83 38.13
N ARG A 42 -0.61 -8.90 37.66
CA ARG A 42 -0.14 -9.94 36.70
C ARG A 42 -0.18 -11.35 37.29
N LEU A 43 -0.05 -11.47 38.61
CA LEU A 43 -0.15 -12.72 39.35
C LEU A 43 -1.60 -13.04 39.78
N GLY A 44 -2.58 -12.24 39.37
CA GLY A 44 -4.01 -12.52 39.56
C GLY A 44 -4.57 -12.18 40.95
N TYR A 45 -3.84 -11.44 41.79
CA TYR A 45 -4.19 -11.23 43.20
C TYR A 45 -5.05 -9.98 43.49
N ALA A 46 -5.54 -9.22 42.50
CA ALA A 46 -6.34 -8.02 42.74
C ALA A 46 -7.84 -8.17 42.37
N LYS A 47 -8.74 -7.99 43.36
CA LYS A 47 -10.21 -7.87 43.21
C LYS A 47 -10.70 -6.45 43.54
N GLY A 48 -11.69 -5.96 42.77
CA GLY A 48 -12.60 -4.84 43.12
C GLY A 48 -12.67 -3.73 42.07
N ALA A 49 -13.81 -3.19 41.62
CA ALA A 49 -15.21 -3.36 42.02
C ALA A 49 -16.16 -3.30 40.78
N LYS A 50 -16.72 -4.45 40.40
CA LYS A 50 -17.94 -4.58 39.59
C LYS A 50 -19.12 -4.63 40.58
N GLY A 51 -19.80 -3.52 40.83
CA GLY A 51 -20.85 -3.45 41.85
C GLY A 51 -22.19 -2.86 41.40
N GLU A 52 -22.21 -1.71 40.72
CA GLU A 52 -23.43 -0.90 40.68
C GLU A 52 -24.04 -0.69 39.28
N VAL A 53 -23.30 -0.95 38.21
CA VAL A 53 -23.86 -0.90 36.83
C VAL A 53 -24.63 -2.17 36.48
N GLY A 54 -24.23 -3.31 37.05
CA GLY A 54 -24.90 -4.61 36.85
C GLY A 54 -26.24 -4.74 37.58
N ALA A 55 -26.54 -3.89 38.57
CA ALA A 55 -27.83 -3.89 39.27
C ALA A 55 -28.88 -3.02 38.55
N ALA A 56 -28.45 -1.92 37.91
CA ALA A 56 -29.33 -1.07 37.10
C ALA A 56 -29.71 -1.74 35.76
N LEU A 57 -28.76 -2.41 35.10
CA LEU A 57 -29.02 -3.14 33.85
C LEU A 57 -29.88 -4.41 34.07
N ARG A 58 -29.77 -5.07 35.23
CA ARG A 58 -30.64 -6.20 35.59
C ARG A 58 -32.11 -5.79 35.77
N LYS A 59 -32.39 -4.63 36.38
CA LYS A 59 -33.77 -4.11 36.50
C LYS A 59 -34.41 -3.69 35.18
N VAL A 60 -33.60 -3.34 34.17
CA VAL A 60 -34.08 -3.03 32.81
C VAL A 60 -34.26 -4.30 31.98
N ALA A 61 -33.35 -5.28 32.13
CA ALA A 61 -33.45 -6.60 31.51
C ALA A 61 -34.61 -7.44 32.07
N GLU A 62 -34.88 -7.39 33.37
CA GLU A 62 -36.02 -8.07 34.02
C GLU A 62 -37.39 -7.51 33.58
N LYS A 63 -37.46 -6.23 33.15
CA LYS A 63 -38.66 -5.64 32.56
C LYS A 63 -38.86 -5.98 31.08
N GLN A 64 -37.81 -6.38 30.36
CA GLN A 64 -37.90 -6.76 28.94
C GLN A 64 -37.98 -8.29 28.74
N GLN A 65 -37.53 -9.08 29.71
CA GLN A 65 -37.62 -10.56 29.67
C GLN A 65 -38.99 -11.14 30.06
N GLN A 66 -39.97 -10.31 30.45
CA GLN A 66 -41.36 -10.77 30.61
C GLN A 66 -42.16 -10.82 29.29
N GLN A 67 -41.55 -10.51 28.13
CA GLN A 67 -42.30 -10.43 26.87
C GLN A 67 -41.81 -11.26 25.67
N GLN A 68 -40.78 -12.10 25.76
CA GLN A 68 -40.49 -13.03 24.65
C GLN A 68 -39.59 -14.20 25.11
N GLN A 69 -40.19 -15.39 25.22
CA GLN A 69 -39.50 -16.66 25.29
C GLN A 69 -39.26 -17.19 23.86
N GLY A 70 -38.04 -17.66 23.58
CA GLY A 70 -37.68 -18.39 22.35
C GLY A 70 -36.23 -18.12 21.94
N GLY A 71 -35.29 -18.98 22.35
CA GLY A 71 -33.85 -18.70 22.32
C GLY A 71 -33.06 -19.13 21.08
N VAL A 72 -31.79 -18.70 21.02
CA VAL A 72 -30.64 -19.32 20.31
C VAL A 72 -29.35 -18.83 21.01
N GLY A 73 -28.37 -19.71 21.23
CA GLY A 73 -27.08 -19.41 21.90
C GLY A 73 -26.01 -18.76 21.01
N PRO A 74 -24.93 -18.18 21.58
CA PRO A 74 -23.91 -17.47 20.81
C PRO A 74 -22.86 -18.41 20.21
N HIS A 75 -22.66 -18.31 18.89
CA HIS A 75 -21.56 -18.93 18.15
C HIS A 75 -20.23 -18.21 18.43
N THR A 76 -19.23 -18.96 18.88
CA THR A 76 -17.81 -18.60 18.79
C THR A 76 -17.29 -18.99 17.40
N SER A 77 -16.87 -18.00 16.62
CA SER A 77 -16.19 -18.21 15.33
C SER A 77 -14.73 -18.60 15.55
N LEU A 78 -14.38 -19.84 15.23
CA LEU A 78 -13.01 -20.32 15.05
C LEU A 78 -12.47 -19.81 13.70
N LEU A 79 -11.18 -19.48 13.65
CA LEU A 79 -10.47 -19.17 12.41
C LEU A 79 -10.52 -20.40 11.46
N PRO A 80 -10.55 -20.22 10.13
CA PRO A 80 -10.53 -21.33 9.18
C PRO A 80 -9.26 -22.18 9.34
N GLU A 81 -9.40 -23.50 9.27
CA GLU A 81 -8.27 -24.42 9.27
C GLU A 81 -7.36 -24.15 8.05
N GLY A 82 -6.07 -23.92 8.32
CA GLY A 82 -5.04 -23.81 7.27
C GLY A 82 -4.17 -22.55 7.27
N ILE A 83 -4.40 -21.58 8.16
CA ILE A 83 -3.50 -20.41 8.30
C ILE A 83 -3.10 -20.29 9.78
N SER A 84 -1.80 -20.46 10.06
CA SER A 84 -1.27 -20.29 11.40
C SER A 84 -1.31 -18.80 11.81
N GLY A 85 -1.43 -18.53 13.11
CA GLY A 85 -1.46 -17.15 13.64
C GLY A 85 -0.23 -16.30 13.27
N ASN A 86 0.91 -16.94 12.93
CA ASN A 86 2.10 -16.27 12.42
C ASN A 86 2.00 -15.91 10.92
N GLU A 87 1.30 -16.69 10.11
CA GLU A 87 1.05 -16.36 8.69
C GLU A 87 0.06 -15.20 8.55
N ALA A 88 -0.95 -15.13 9.43
CA ALA A 88 -1.87 -14.00 9.48
C ALA A 88 -1.18 -12.68 9.89
N ALA A 89 -0.18 -12.74 10.78
CA ALA A 89 0.61 -11.57 11.19
C ALA A 89 1.57 -11.07 10.10
N ASN A 90 2.14 -11.98 9.30
CA ASN A 90 3.00 -11.64 8.16
C ASN A 90 2.21 -11.12 6.94
N LEU A 91 0.93 -11.50 6.81
CA LEU A 91 0.03 -10.98 5.78
C LEU A 91 -0.53 -9.58 6.11
N LEU A 92 -0.55 -9.20 7.40
CA LEU A 92 -1.09 -7.92 7.88
C LEU A 92 -0.02 -6.87 8.25
N SER A 93 1.26 -7.25 8.25
CA SER A 93 2.39 -6.33 8.43
C SER A 93 3.51 -6.70 7.45
N PRO A 94 3.80 -5.89 6.42
CA PRO A 94 4.89 -6.18 5.48
C PRO A 94 6.29 -5.87 6.06
N PHE A 95 6.42 -5.68 7.38
CA PHE A 95 7.70 -5.41 8.02
C PHE A 95 7.97 -6.46 9.10
N ALA A 96 8.81 -7.44 8.73
CA ALA A 96 9.60 -8.18 9.71
C ALA A 96 10.42 -7.17 10.53
N ALA A 97 10.47 -7.37 11.85
CA ALA A 97 11.33 -6.58 12.73
C ALA A 97 12.79 -6.65 12.25
N TYR A 98 13.43 -5.50 12.04
CA TYR A 98 14.85 -5.45 11.67
C TYR A 98 15.75 -5.93 12.82
N ALA A 99 16.95 -6.41 12.47
CA ALA A 99 17.98 -6.83 13.40
C ALA A 99 18.39 -5.69 14.37
N ALA A 100 18.84 -6.08 15.57
CA ALA A 100 19.18 -5.21 16.70
C ALA A 100 20.27 -4.17 16.41
N ASP A 101 20.93 -4.27 15.26
CA ASP A 101 22.15 -3.55 14.91
C ASP A 101 21.88 -2.31 14.03
N SER A 102 20.60 -2.01 13.76
CA SER A 102 20.20 -0.79 13.06
C SER A 102 20.43 0.45 13.94
N PRO A 103 21.03 1.53 13.43
CA PRO A 103 21.21 2.79 14.17
C PRO A 103 19.88 3.46 14.57
N PHE A 104 18.73 2.93 14.11
CA PHE A 104 17.38 3.35 14.47
C PHE A 104 16.59 2.28 15.23
N ALA A 105 17.16 1.12 15.56
CA ALA A 105 16.50 0.07 16.35
C ALA A 105 16.06 0.62 17.72
N THR A 106 16.88 1.49 18.30
CA THR A 106 16.60 2.18 19.57
C THR A 106 15.44 3.16 19.43
N ASP A 107 15.40 3.93 18.33
CA ASP A 107 14.34 4.90 18.05
C ASP A 107 13.01 4.23 17.68
N GLU A 108 13.05 3.11 16.95
CA GLU A 108 11.87 2.30 16.59
C GLU A 108 11.30 1.57 17.81
N ALA A 109 12.17 1.03 18.69
CA ALA A 109 11.77 0.47 19.97
C ALA A 109 11.14 1.53 20.90
N LEU A 110 11.69 2.75 20.88
CA LEU A 110 11.17 3.89 21.64
C LEU A 110 9.82 4.37 21.08
N LEU A 111 9.67 4.48 19.76
CA LEU A 111 8.41 4.85 19.10
C LEU A 111 7.33 3.79 19.31
N ALA A 112 7.68 2.50 19.28
CA ALA A 112 6.76 1.40 19.62
C ALA A 112 6.39 1.41 21.12
N GLN A 113 7.33 1.77 22.02
CA GLN A 113 7.02 1.98 23.44
C GLN A 113 6.10 3.19 23.65
N ILE A 114 6.29 4.27 22.89
CA ILE A 114 5.43 5.47 22.94
C ILE A 114 4.05 5.17 22.38
N ALA A 115 3.94 4.40 21.30
CA ALA A 115 2.65 3.95 20.77
C ALA A 115 1.90 3.08 21.79
N ARG A 116 2.59 2.11 22.42
CA ARG A 116 2.02 1.31 23.52
C ARG A 116 1.61 2.16 24.72
N TRP A 117 2.41 3.16 25.08
CA TRP A 117 2.09 4.11 26.15
C TRP A 117 0.89 4.99 25.78
N ARG A 118 0.76 5.45 24.53
CA ARG A 118 -0.39 6.23 24.04
C ARG A 118 -1.67 5.40 24.04
N MET A 119 -1.60 4.14 23.60
CA MET A 119 -2.72 3.21 23.71
C MET A 119 -3.10 2.98 25.18
N ALA A 120 -2.13 2.82 26.07
CA ALA A 120 -2.37 2.69 27.51
C ALA A 120 -2.95 3.97 28.14
N TYR A 121 -2.49 5.15 27.72
CA TYR A 121 -2.96 6.46 28.20
C TYR A 121 -4.35 6.82 27.64
N GLN A 122 -4.64 6.41 26.41
CA GLN A 122 -5.97 6.51 25.81
C GLN A 122 -6.96 5.59 26.52
N ASN A 123 -6.55 4.34 26.82
CA ASN A 123 -7.33 3.39 27.64
C ASN A 123 -7.56 3.91 29.08
N PHE A 124 -6.59 4.65 29.63
CA PHE A 124 -6.73 5.36 30.91
C PHE A 124 -7.77 6.51 30.82
N ARG A 125 -7.77 7.29 29.73
CA ARG A 125 -8.73 8.39 29.51
C ARG A 125 -10.16 7.93 29.18
N THR A 126 -10.36 6.69 28.71
CA THR A 126 -11.68 6.09 28.44
C THR A 126 -12.35 5.48 29.67
N GLY A 127 -11.85 5.74 30.88
CA GLY A 127 -12.59 5.52 32.13
C GLY A 127 -12.19 4.31 32.97
N ALA A 128 -11.04 3.68 32.74
CA ALA A 128 -10.48 2.67 33.64
C ALA A 128 -9.45 3.32 34.59
N ALA A 129 -9.86 3.46 35.86
CA ALA A 129 -9.15 4.06 37.01
C ALA A 129 -9.12 5.60 37.08
N ARG A 130 -9.84 6.16 38.07
CA ARG A 130 -9.71 7.56 38.49
C ARG A 130 -8.49 7.73 39.38
N GLY A 131 -7.63 8.69 39.04
CA GLY A 131 -6.62 9.24 39.92
C GLY A 131 -5.85 10.33 39.21
N ALA A 132 -5.75 11.50 39.83
CA ALA A 132 -4.92 12.64 39.45
C ALA A 132 -5.44 13.61 38.37
N ALA A 133 -6.59 14.25 38.63
CA ALA A 133 -6.85 15.59 38.10
C ALA A 133 -6.07 16.70 38.85
N GLY A 134 -5.37 16.38 39.93
CA GLY A 134 -4.58 17.33 40.74
C GLY A 134 -3.05 17.20 40.63
N ALA A 135 -2.50 16.22 39.91
CA ALA A 135 -1.05 16.00 39.88
C ALA A 135 -0.33 16.69 38.69
N LEU A 136 -1.07 17.21 37.71
CA LEU A 136 -0.45 17.88 36.57
C LEU A 136 0.15 19.25 36.95
N GLU A 137 -0.45 19.94 37.92
CA GLU A 137 0.02 21.24 38.41
C GLU A 137 1.32 21.14 39.20
N GLU A 138 1.55 20.05 39.95
CA GLU A 138 2.82 19.82 40.64
C GLU A 138 3.94 19.37 39.69
N ILE A 139 3.62 18.56 38.68
CA ILE A 139 4.60 18.12 37.66
C ILE A 139 5.01 19.28 36.75
N SER A 140 4.10 20.20 36.42
CA SER A 140 4.40 21.36 35.57
C SER A 140 5.32 22.39 36.22
N LYS A 141 5.39 22.43 37.56
CA LYS A 141 6.22 23.41 38.30
C LYS A 141 7.71 23.05 38.32
N GLY A 142 8.09 21.84 37.92
CA GLY A 142 9.49 21.36 37.95
C GLY A 142 10.13 21.03 36.60
N LEU A 143 9.39 21.13 35.49
CA LEU A 143 9.92 20.76 34.17
C LEU A 143 10.78 21.89 33.59
N SER A 144 12.10 21.70 33.60
CA SER A 144 13.02 22.58 32.87
C SER A 144 12.70 22.58 31.36
N LEU A 145 13.04 23.67 30.66
CA LEU A 145 12.93 23.77 29.19
C LEU A 145 13.55 22.57 28.44
N LYS A 146 14.56 21.91 29.01
CA LYS A 146 15.14 20.67 28.47
C LYS A 146 14.21 19.46 28.58
N ALA A 147 13.43 19.35 29.65
CA ALA A 147 12.47 18.26 29.84
C ALA A 147 11.22 18.44 28.96
N LEU A 148 10.81 19.68 28.68
CA LEU A 148 9.76 20.00 27.71
C LEU A 148 10.16 19.58 26.28
N LYS A 149 11.44 19.67 25.92
CA LYS A 149 11.97 19.18 24.63
C LYS A 149 12.00 17.66 24.48
N LEU A 150 11.84 16.92 25.57
CA LEU A 150 11.73 15.46 25.55
C LEU A 150 10.26 15.01 25.40
N LEU A 151 9.31 15.94 25.43
CA LEU A 151 7.91 15.60 25.20
C LEU A 151 7.71 15.15 23.74
N PRO A 152 7.00 14.04 23.48
CA PRO A 152 6.83 13.51 22.13
C PRO A 152 6.24 14.50 21.13
N VAL A 153 5.40 15.44 21.59
CA VAL A 153 4.82 16.50 20.74
C VAL A 153 5.88 17.54 20.35
N VAL A 154 6.81 17.86 21.24
CA VAL A 154 7.91 18.80 20.99
C VAL A 154 9.02 18.15 20.17
N GLN A 155 9.34 16.88 20.43
CA GLN A 155 10.29 16.10 19.61
C GLN A 155 9.76 15.85 18.20
N LEU A 156 8.47 15.47 18.08
CA LEU A 156 7.80 15.40 16.79
C LEU A 156 7.87 16.78 16.15
N ALA A 157 7.45 17.86 16.81
CA ALA A 157 7.55 19.23 16.28
C ALA A 157 8.97 19.64 15.84
N GLU A 158 10.04 19.23 16.54
CA GLU A 158 11.44 19.52 16.19
C GLU A 158 11.93 18.70 14.99
N VAL A 159 11.65 17.39 14.93
CA VAL A 159 11.90 16.54 13.74
C VAL A 159 11.10 17.06 12.55
N LEU A 160 9.88 17.50 12.81
CA LEU A 160 8.96 18.16 11.91
C LEU A 160 9.35 19.65 11.64
N GLN A 161 10.32 20.26 12.30
CA GLN A 161 10.87 21.56 11.88
C GLN A 161 12.03 21.36 10.90
N ARG A 162 12.81 20.28 11.07
CA ARG A 162 13.95 19.96 10.21
C ARG A 162 13.56 19.63 8.76
N ASP A 163 12.43 18.94 8.53
CA ASP A 163 11.91 18.68 7.16
C ASP A 163 11.44 19.96 6.43
N LYS A 164 11.18 21.06 7.16
CA LYS A 164 10.77 22.36 6.58
C LYS A 164 11.96 23.25 6.22
N GLN A 165 13.19 22.89 6.61
CA GLN A 165 14.35 23.69 6.29
C GLN A 165 14.69 23.57 4.79
N PRO A 166 15.08 24.68 4.14
CA PRO A 166 15.44 24.68 2.73
C PRO A 166 16.59 23.71 2.50
N LYS A 167 16.48 23.01 1.36
CA LYS A 167 17.44 22.02 0.86
C LYS A 167 18.86 22.58 1.02
N GLY A 168 19.73 21.82 1.68
CA GLY A 168 21.18 21.98 1.52
C GLY A 168 21.58 21.92 0.04
N PRO A 169 22.84 22.22 -0.30
CA PRO A 169 23.30 22.39 -1.68
C PRO A 169 22.72 21.30 -2.59
N HIS A 170 22.11 21.70 -3.70
CA HIS A 170 21.44 20.83 -4.66
C HIS A 170 22.33 19.62 -4.96
N LYS A 171 22.01 18.46 -4.36
CA LYS A 171 22.62 17.19 -4.75
C LYS A 171 22.30 16.99 -6.23
N LEU A 172 23.34 16.84 -7.05
CA LEU A 172 23.23 16.54 -8.47
C LEU A 172 22.36 15.30 -8.68
N LEU A 173 21.53 15.32 -9.71
CA LEU A 173 20.71 14.17 -10.08
C LEU A 173 21.60 13.06 -10.65
N PRO A 174 21.31 11.79 -10.35
CA PRO A 174 22.08 10.68 -10.89
C PRO A 174 21.80 10.54 -12.40
N THR A 175 22.80 10.86 -13.23
CA THR A 175 22.80 10.69 -14.69
C THR A 175 23.96 9.79 -15.12
N PRO A 176 23.77 8.85 -16.07
CA PRO A 176 22.53 8.52 -16.79
C PRO A 176 21.48 7.81 -15.91
N HIS A 177 20.20 8.00 -16.23
CA HIS A 177 19.09 7.22 -15.67
C HIS A 177 18.56 6.21 -16.68
N LEU A 178 18.37 4.96 -16.25
CA LEU A 178 17.78 3.89 -17.05
C LEU A 178 16.40 3.50 -16.52
N HIS A 179 15.37 3.60 -17.36
CA HIS A 179 14.03 3.14 -17.08
C HIS A 179 13.71 1.86 -17.85
N PHE A 180 13.29 0.80 -17.15
CA PHE A 180 12.80 -0.42 -17.76
C PHE A 180 11.29 -0.36 -17.95
N GLY A 181 10.85 -0.44 -19.21
CA GLY A 181 9.43 -0.52 -19.58
C GLY A 181 8.90 0.73 -20.25
N ALA A 182 8.72 0.68 -21.58
CA ALA A 182 8.02 1.71 -22.36
C ALA A 182 6.51 1.43 -22.44
N GLY A 183 5.92 0.93 -21.34
CA GLY A 183 4.51 0.54 -21.23
C GLY A 183 3.53 1.74 -21.21
N LYS A 184 2.24 1.44 -21.04
CA LYS A 184 1.21 2.49 -20.85
C LYS A 184 1.55 3.41 -19.67
N LEU A 185 1.90 2.83 -18.51
CA LEU A 185 2.27 3.57 -17.31
C LEU A 185 3.66 4.22 -17.45
N GLY A 186 4.61 3.51 -18.04
CA GLY A 186 5.96 4.00 -18.32
C GLY A 186 5.92 5.30 -19.13
N CYS A 187 5.21 5.33 -20.26
CA CYS A 187 5.09 6.53 -21.08
C CYS A 187 4.06 7.54 -20.52
N GLY A 188 2.96 7.05 -19.93
CA GLY A 188 1.84 7.87 -19.48
C GLY A 188 2.04 8.56 -18.13
N LEU A 189 2.99 8.12 -17.29
CA LEU A 189 3.25 8.73 -15.99
C LEU A 189 4.75 8.88 -15.73
N VAL A 190 5.50 7.77 -15.78
CA VAL A 190 6.88 7.74 -15.28
C VAL A 190 7.81 8.58 -16.15
N LEU A 191 7.70 8.48 -17.48
CA LEU A 191 8.48 9.26 -18.45
C LEU A 191 8.27 10.76 -18.26
N GLN A 192 7.02 11.20 -18.08
CA GLN A 192 6.71 12.60 -17.82
C GLN A 192 7.38 13.11 -16.54
N ALA A 193 7.35 12.30 -15.47
CA ALA A 193 8.03 12.64 -14.23
C ALA A 193 9.56 12.69 -14.41
N MET A 194 10.14 11.75 -15.16
CA MET A 194 11.58 11.74 -15.43
C MET A 194 12.03 12.96 -16.23
N LEU A 195 11.29 13.35 -17.26
CA LEU A 195 11.57 14.56 -18.05
C LEU A 195 11.57 15.84 -17.19
N ARG A 196 10.59 15.97 -16.29
CA ARG A 196 10.50 17.11 -15.36
C ARG A 196 11.57 17.13 -14.29
N SER A 197 12.29 16.03 -14.09
CA SER A 197 13.38 15.99 -13.12
C SER A 197 14.63 16.71 -13.62
N ASN A 198 14.78 16.94 -14.93
CA ASN A 198 15.99 17.45 -15.57
C ASN A 198 17.21 16.51 -15.42
N VAL A 199 16.99 15.19 -15.46
CA VAL A 199 18.09 14.23 -15.70
C VAL A 199 18.71 14.53 -17.07
N GLU A 200 20.04 14.51 -17.18
CA GLU A 200 20.73 14.87 -18.43
C GLU A 200 20.60 13.79 -19.50
N ASP A 201 20.83 12.52 -19.16
CA ASP A 201 20.71 11.38 -20.07
C ASP A 201 19.65 10.40 -19.53
N LEU A 202 18.52 10.32 -20.23
CA LEU A 202 17.41 9.41 -19.91
C LEU A 202 17.32 8.31 -20.97
N VAL A 203 17.48 7.07 -20.54
CA VAL A 203 17.36 5.89 -21.40
C VAL A 203 16.12 5.10 -20.98
N VAL A 204 15.20 4.88 -21.90
CA VAL A 204 14.08 3.94 -21.74
C VAL A 204 14.45 2.65 -22.47
N LEU A 205 14.46 1.53 -21.76
CA LEU A 205 14.77 0.22 -22.31
C LEU A 205 13.50 -0.63 -22.37
N GLN A 206 13.28 -1.23 -23.53
CA GLN A 206 12.13 -2.06 -23.82
C GLN A 206 12.54 -3.22 -24.75
N ARG A 207 11.94 -4.39 -24.56
CA ARG A 207 12.14 -5.53 -25.47
C ARG A 207 11.56 -5.25 -26.85
N GLN A 208 12.11 -5.87 -27.89
CA GLN A 208 11.48 -5.86 -29.21
C GLN A 208 10.24 -6.78 -29.16
N SER A 209 9.07 -6.21 -29.42
CA SER A 209 7.80 -6.93 -29.42
C SER A 209 6.94 -6.46 -30.57
N GLU A 210 5.89 -7.22 -30.90
CA GLU A 210 4.92 -6.89 -31.96
C GLU A 210 4.36 -5.46 -31.83
N ASP A 211 4.08 -5.00 -30.61
CA ASP A 211 3.63 -3.62 -30.34
C ASP A 211 4.59 -2.54 -30.88
N PHE A 212 5.89 -2.83 -30.99
CA PHE A 212 6.93 -1.89 -31.42
C PHE A 212 7.36 -2.11 -32.88
N GLU A 213 6.78 -3.08 -33.59
CA GLU A 213 7.09 -3.38 -34.99
C GLU A 213 7.09 -2.15 -35.92
N PRO A 214 6.17 -1.17 -35.77
CA PRO A 214 6.21 0.04 -36.58
C PRO A 214 7.51 0.85 -36.45
N LEU A 215 8.14 0.87 -35.26
CA LEU A 215 9.41 1.55 -35.03
C LEU A 215 10.61 0.68 -35.42
N LEU A 216 10.50 -0.64 -35.29
CA LEU A 216 11.53 -1.58 -35.73
C LEU A 216 11.72 -1.53 -37.25
N SER A 217 10.63 -1.36 -38.00
CA SER A 217 10.63 -1.26 -39.47
C SER A 217 10.78 0.16 -40.01
N ALA A 218 10.76 1.19 -39.15
CA ALA A 218 10.81 2.59 -39.56
C ALA A 218 12.15 2.96 -40.24
N ALA A 219 12.06 3.69 -41.35
CA ALA A 219 13.23 4.22 -42.07
C ALA A 219 13.90 5.39 -41.33
N LYS A 220 13.15 6.13 -40.50
CA LYS A 220 13.66 7.22 -39.67
C LYS A 220 13.34 6.94 -38.21
N ARG A 221 14.36 6.95 -37.36
CA ARG A 221 14.28 6.64 -35.92
C ARG A 221 14.79 7.78 -35.03
N GLU A 222 15.09 8.92 -35.63
CA GLU A 222 15.52 10.13 -34.93
C GLU A 222 14.34 11.04 -34.66
N GLY A 223 14.20 11.47 -33.39
CA GLY A 223 13.24 12.48 -32.98
C GLY A 223 11.79 12.00 -32.97
N ILE A 224 11.53 10.74 -32.59
CA ILE A 224 10.17 10.17 -32.54
C ILE A 224 9.36 10.86 -31.44
N PRO A 225 8.36 11.70 -31.74
CA PRO A 225 7.56 12.37 -30.74
C PRO A 225 6.69 11.39 -29.93
N VAL A 226 6.61 11.67 -28.62
CA VAL A 226 5.70 10.99 -27.69
C VAL A 226 4.58 11.96 -27.33
N PHE A 227 3.34 11.54 -27.51
CA PHE A 227 2.14 12.28 -27.15
C PHE A 227 1.41 11.60 -25.99
N VAL A 228 0.91 12.41 -25.05
CA VAL A 228 -0.02 11.95 -24.02
C VAL A 228 -1.26 12.82 -24.09
N ASN A 229 -2.41 12.20 -24.33
CA ASN A 229 -3.69 12.91 -24.54
C ASN A 229 -3.62 13.98 -25.64
N GLY A 230 -2.85 13.72 -26.70
CA GLY A 230 -2.66 14.64 -27.83
C GLY A 230 -1.62 15.74 -27.59
N GLU A 231 -1.09 15.90 -26.38
CA GLU A 231 -0.03 16.85 -26.07
C GLU A 231 1.35 16.21 -26.26
N LYS A 232 2.23 16.87 -27.01
CA LYS A 232 3.61 16.40 -27.21
C LYS A 232 4.40 16.58 -25.92
N VAL A 233 4.96 15.48 -25.41
CA VAL A 233 5.71 15.42 -24.15
C VAL A 233 7.21 15.50 -24.39
N CYS A 234 7.74 14.71 -25.32
CA CYS A 234 9.16 14.69 -25.69
C CYS A 234 9.37 14.11 -27.08
N GLU A 235 10.62 14.05 -27.52
CA GLU A 235 11.07 13.26 -28.68
C GLU A 235 12.06 12.21 -28.21
N LEU A 236 12.05 11.03 -28.82
CA LEU A 236 12.94 9.92 -28.50
C LEU A 236 13.87 9.64 -29.68
N LEU A 237 15.16 9.47 -29.37
CA LEU A 237 16.12 8.83 -30.28
C LEU A 237 16.00 7.32 -30.10
N VAL A 238 15.57 6.60 -31.15
CA VAL A 238 15.28 5.16 -31.08
C VAL A 238 16.45 4.34 -31.60
N TYR A 239 16.96 3.44 -30.77
CA TYR A 239 18.09 2.55 -31.06
C TYR A 239 17.58 1.11 -31.14
N VAL A 240 17.89 0.43 -32.24
CA VAL A 240 17.40 -0.93 -32.52
C VAL A 240 18.54 -1.89 -32.81
N HIS A 241 19.58 -1.41 -33.49
CA HIS A 241 20.68 -2.28 -33.91
C HIS A 241 21.77 -2.35 -32.82
N PRO A 242 22.36 -3.54 -32.57
CA PRO A 242 23.40 -3.73 -31.55
C PRO A 242 24.52 -2.69 -31.59
N ASN A 243 25.06 -2.40 -32.78
CA ASN A 243 26.15 -1.44 -32.95
C ASN A 243 25.78 -0.03 -32.46
N GLU A 244 24.56 0.44 -32.78
CA GLU A 244 24.07 1.76 -32.36
C GLU A 244 23.90 1.83 -30.82
N ILE A 245 23.46 0.72 -30.23
CA ILE A 245 23.28 0.58 -28.78
C ILE A 245 24.66 0.57 -28.07
N GLU A 246 25.65 -0.13 -28.62
CA GLU A 246 27.02 -0.13 -28.09
C GLU A 246 27.67 1.26 -28.18
N GLU A 247 27.46 1.98 -29.28
CA GLU A 247 27.91 3.38 -29.39
C GLU A 247 27.25 4.28 -28.35
N LEU A 248 25.95 4.11 -28.09
CA LEU A 248 25.25 4.83 -27.03
C LEU A 248 25.84 4.50 -25.66
N ILE A 249 26.06 3.22 -25.34
CA ILE A 249 26.68 2.79 -24.07
C ILE A 249 28.04 3.47 -23.89
N GLN A 250 28.90 3.44 -24.92
CA GLN A 250 30.22 4.08 -24.86
C GLN A 250 30.13 5.59 -24.63
N LYS A 251 29.17 6.28 -25.28
CA LYS A 251 28.92 7.72 -25.07
C LYS A 251 28.50 8.00 -23.62
N LEU A 252 27.62 7.19 -23.06
CA LEU A 252 27.15 7.33 -21.68
C LEU A 252 28.27 7.09 -20.66
N GLU A 253 29.11 6.08 -20.89
CA GLU A 253 30.28 5.80 -20.04
C GLU A 253 31.34 6.91 -20.10
N ASN A 254 31.59 7.46 -21.29
CA ASN A 254 32.53 8.57 -21.46
C ASN A 254 32.04 9.83 -20.73
N LYS A 255 30.75 10.18 -20.83
CA LYS A 255 30.14 11.30 -20.09
C LYS A 255 30.23 11.09 -18.58
N LYS A 256 30.01 9.86 -18.11
CA LYS A 256 30.11 9.46 -16.69
C LYS A 256 31.50 9.73 -16.12
N LEU A 257 32.56 9.62 -16.93
CA LEU A 257 33.94 9.90 -16.54
C LEU A 257 34.28 11.40 -16.56
N GLN A 258 33.68 12.16 -17.48
CA GLN A 258 34.05 13.55 -17.73
C GLN A 258 33.40 14.58 -16.78
N ASN A 259 32.42 14.19 -15.94
CA ASN A 259 31.67 15.09 -15.05
C ASN A 259 31.23 16.40 -15.74
N SER A 260 30.97 16.35 -17.05
CA SER A 260 30.77 17.53 -17.87
C SER A 260 29.36 18.08 -17.67
N LYS A 261 29.26 19.25 -17.03
CA LYS A 261 28.02 20.02 -16.94
C LYS A 261 27.70 20.59 -18.31
N SER A 262 26.84 19.92 -19.07
CA SER A 262 26.22 20.53 -20.26
C SER A 262 24.90 21.16 -19.80
N PRO A 263 24.78 22.49 -19.72
CA PRO A 263 23.53 23.08 -19.27
C PRO A 263 22.44 22.94 -20.36
N GLY A 264 21.30 22.35 -19.97
CA GLY A 264 19.99 22.78 -20.49
C GLY A 264 19.19 21.81 -21.37
N HIS A 265 19.69 20.65 -21.75
CA HIS A 265 18.92 19.72 -22.59
C HIS A 265 19.02 18.26 -22.12
N THR A 266 17.87 17.67 -21.77
CA THR A 266 17.75 16.23 -21.51
C THR A 266 17.83 15.47 -22.83
N SER A 267 18.83 14.61 -22.98
CA SER A 267 18.91 13.64 -24.07
C SER A 267 18.03 12.43 -23.72
N THR A 268 17.06 12.14 -24.59
CA THR A 268 16.06 11.10 -24.36
C THR A 268 16.18 9.99 -25.40
N HIS A 269 16.47 8.79 -24.92
CA HIS A 269 16.77 7.62 -25.73
C HIS A 269 15.72 6.52 -25.48
N LEU A 270 15.30 5.81 -26.53
CA LEU A 270 14.53 4.58 -26.46
C LEU A 270 15.36 3.45 -27.07
N VAL A 271 15.73 2.47 -26.27
CA VAL A 271 16.46 1.29 -26.71
C VAL A 271 15.47 0.12 -26.83
N LEU A 272 15.37 -0.44 -28.03
CA LEU A 272 14.57 -1.61 -28.35
C LEU A 272 15.48 -2.80 -28.61
N THR A 273 15.68 -3.68 -27.62
CA THR A 273 16.57 -4.85 -27.75
C THR A 273 16.05 -6.07 -27.00
N ASN A 274 16.27 -7.25 -27.59
CA ASN A 274 16.08 -8.55 -26.94
C ASN A 274 17.39 -9.12 -26.38
N ASP A 275 18.51 -8.42 -26.60
CA ASP A 275 19.84 -8.83 -26.15
C ASP A 275 20.03 -8.48 -24.66
N SER A 276 20.11 -9.53 -23.83
CA SER A 276 20.32 -9.38 -22.39
C SER A 276 21.70 -8.84 -22.03
N GLU A 277 22.73 -9.07 -22.85
CA GLU A 277 24.06 -8.54 -22.61
C GLU A 277 24.09 -7.03 -22.81
N LEU A 278 23.48 -6.53 -23.89
CA LEU A 278 23.34 -5.09 -24.12
C LEU A 278 22.51 -4.41 -23.03
N ALA A 279 21.40 -5.04 -22.62
CA ALA A 279 20.59 -4.56 -21.51
C ALA A 279 21.39 -4.49 -20.20
N LEU A 280 22.26 -5.47 -19.93
CA LEU A 280 23.11 -5.50 -18.74
C LEU A 280 24.21 -4.43 -18.82
N LYS A 281 24.83 -4.24 -19.98
CA LYS A 281 25.81 -3.16 -20.21
C LYS A 281 25.18 -1.78 -19.93
N LEU A 282 23.95 -1.52 -20.42
CA LEU A 282 23.20 -0.30 -20.10
C LEU A 282 22.93 -0.15 -18.60
N ALA A 283 22.52 -1.23 -17.93
CA ALA A 283 22.29 -1.20 -16.48
C ALA A 283 23.57 -0.87 -15.68
N LYS A 284 24.74 -1.38 -16.12
CA LYS A 284 26.05 -1.06 -15.52
C LYS A 284 26.50 0.38 -15.80
N ALA A 285 26.17 0.92 -16.97
CA ALA A 285 26.48 2.29 -17.32
C ALA A 285 25.68 3.31 -16.48
N ALA A 286 24.42 3.00 -16.16
CA ALA A 286 23.51 3.88 -15.42
C ALA A 286 23.98 4.21 -13.99
N LYS A 287 23.56 5.38 -13.49
CA LYS A 287 23.75 5.82 -12.08
C LYS A 287 22.51 5.62 -11.22
N SER A 288 21.35 5.45 -11.84
CA SER A 288 20.10 5.11 -11.18
C SER A 288 19.18 4.37 -12.16
N LEU A 289 18.32 3.53 -11.61
CA LEU A 289 17.39 2.68 -12.36
C LEU A 289 15.95 2.96 -11.94
N SER A 290 14.98 2.78 -12.82
CA SER A 290 13.56 2.68 -12.46
C SER A 290 12.84 1.66 -13.33
N CYS A 291 11.68 1.14 -12.90
CA CYS A 291 10.93 0.17 -13.72
C CYS A 291 9.41 0.35 -13.64
N SER A 292 8.72 0.01 -14.73
CA SER A 292 7.26 -0.15 -14.81
C SER A 292 6.88 -1.27 -15.81
N LEU A 293 7.15 -2.51 -15.41
CA LEU A 293 7.08 -3.73 -16.20
C LEU A 293 5.88 -4.63 -15.86
N GLY A 294 5.22 -4.40 -14.73
CA GLY A 294 4.18 -5.30 -14.23
C GLY A 294 4.72 -6.71 -14.00
N PRO A 295 4.01 -7.78 -14.41
CA PRO A 295 4.44 -9.17 -14.19
C PRO A 295 5.82 -9.50 -14.79
N ALA A 296 6.26 -8.77 -15.82
CA ALA A 296 7.56 -9.00 -16.45
C ALA A 296 8.75 -8.59 -15.55
N MET A 297 8.51 -7.94 -14.41
CA MET A 297 9.55 -7.62 -13.44
C MET A 297 10.26 -8.89 -12.93
N GLU A 298 9.50 -9.94 -12.58
CA GLU A 298 10.08 -11.20 -12.09
C GLU A 298 10.77 -12.00 -13.20
N THR A 299 10.21 -11.99 -14.41
CA THR A 299 10.71 -12.84 -15.51
C THR A 299 11.84 -12.19 -16.32
N ALA A 300 11.98 -10.86 -16.28
CA ALA A 300 12.97 -10.14 -17.09
C ALA A 300 13.94 -9.30 -16.24
N LEU A 301 13.43 -8.49 -15.32
CA LEU A 301 14.29 -7.55 -14.57
C LEU A 301 15.15 -8.27 -13.53
N LEU A 302 14.55 -9.20 -12.78
CA LEU A 302 15.28 -9.97 -11.77
C LEU A 302 16.46 -10.74 -12.38
N PRO A 303 16.29 -11.61 -13.41
CA PRO A 303 17.41 -12.33 -14.02
C PRO A 303 18.51 -11.42 -14.58
N LEU A 304 18.13 -10.24 -15.09
CA LEU A 304 19.08 -9.27 -15.61
C LEU A 304 19.93 -8.66 -14.49
N LEU A 305 19.29 -8.11 -13.44
CA LEU A 305 19.99 -7.40 -12.37
C LEU A 305 20.72 -8.35 -11.42
N SER A 306 20.33 -9.62 -11.33
CA SER A 306 21.08 -10.65 -10.60
C SER A 306 22.50 -10.86 -11.12
N GLN A 307 22.78 -10.49 -12.38
CA GLN A 307 24.11 -10.58 -12.99
C GLN A 307 25.04 -9.42 -12.61
N LEU A 308 24.55 -8.42 -11.88
CA LEU A 308 25.40 -7.35 -11.35
C LEU A 308 26.34 -7.89 -10.24
N PRO A 309 27.49 -7.26 -10.01
CA PRO A 309 28.36 -7.63 -8.90
C PRO A 309 27.71 -7.30 -7.55
N ASP A 310 28.08 -8.06 -6.52
CA ASP A 310 27.71 -7.69 -5.14
C ASP A 310 28.36 -6.38 -4.77
N THR A 311 27.59 -5.49 -4.16
CA THR A 311 28.02 -4.12 -3.86
C THR A 311 27.54 -3.74 -2.45
N PRO A 312 28.36 -3.04 -1.64
CA PRO A 312 27.92 -2.51 -0.35
C PRO A 312 26.70 -1.59 -0.50
N LYS A 313 25.77 -1.62 0.47
CA LYS A 313 24.48 -0.92 0.41
C LYS A 313 24.58 0.58 0.11
N THR A 314 25.67 1.24 0.51
CA THR A 314 25.92 2.68 0.26
C THR A 314 26.37 2.99 -1.16
N GLU A 315 26.87 1.99 -1.89
CA GLU A 315 27.38 2.09 -3.26
C GLU A 315 26.45 1.44 -4.29
N GLN A 316 25.46 0.66 -3.82
CA GLN A 316 24.43 0.06 -4.66
C GLN A 316 23.69 1.11 -5.49
N VAL A 317 23.44 0.77 -6.75
CA VAL A 317 22.57 1.57 -7.62
C VAL A 317 21.14 1.53 -7.08
N LEU A 318 20.49 2.68 -7.04
CA LEU A 318 19.09 2.80 -6.61
C LEU A 318 18.16 2.36 -7.74
N LEU A 319 17.25 1.41 -7.47
CA LEU A 319 16.18 1.00 -8.37
C LEU A 319 14.83 1.49 -7.84
N TYR A 320 14.24 2.48 -8.50
CA TYR A 320 12.90 2.99 -8.18
C TYR A 320 11.82 2.14 -8.86
N ALA A 321 11.16 1.26 -8.08
CA ALA A 321 10.16 0.34 -8.60
C ALA A 321 8.78 1.00 -8.66
N CYS A 322 8.40 1.50 -9.83
CA CYS A 322 7.12 2.16 -10.12
C CYS A 322 6.04 1.14 -10.51
N GLU A 323 5.78 0.18 -9.62
CA GLU A 323 4.88 -0.95 -9.85
C GLU A 323 3.66 -0.90 -8.94
N ASN A 324 2.52 -1.41 -9.43
CA ASN A 324 1.30 -1.56 -8.62
C ASN A 324 1.33 -2.82 -7.73
N ASP A 325 2.16 -3.82 -8.05
CA ASP A 325 2.30 -5.05 -7.25
C ASP A 325 3.38 -4.89 -6.18
N HIS A 326 2.98 -4.35 -5.03
CA HIS A 326 3.89 -4.14 -3.90
C HIS A 326 4.49 -5.45 -3.34
N ALA A 327 3.80 -6.58 -3.49
CA ALA A 327 4.30 -7.87 -3.03
C ALA A 327 5.42 -8.39 -3.95
N ALA A 328 5.25 -8.24 -5.26
CA ALA A 328 6.30 -8.54 -6.23
C ALA A 328 7.53 -7.62 -6.02
N VAL A 329 7.33 -6.34 -5.72
CA VAL A 329 8.44 -5.42 -5.42
C VAL A 329 9.17 -5.83 -4.13
N ALA A 330 8.45 -6.29 -3.11
CA ALA A 330 9.06 -6.80 -1.88
C ALA A 330 9.95 -8.03 -2.15
N ARG A 331 9.46 -8.99 -2.96
CA ARG A 331 10.26 -10.14 -3.41
C ARG A 331 11.49 -9.72 -4.21
N LEU A 332 11.33 -8.81 -5.17
CA LEU A 332 12.44 -8.27 -5.95
C LEU A 332 13.51 -7.65 -5.04
N LYS A 333 13.08 -6.87 -4.04
CA LYS A 333 13.96 -6.22 -3.07
C LYS A 333 14.76 -7.24 -2.26
N GLU A 334 14.14 -8.31 -1.81
CA GLU A 334 14.81 -9.39 -1.08
C GLU A 334 15.83 -10.11 -1.97
N GLN A 335 15.43 -10.48 -3.18
CA GLN A 335 16.27 -11.24 -4.12
C GLN A 335 17.46 -10.42 -4.66
N LEU A 336 17.35 -9.09 -4.72
CA LEU A 336 18.41 -8.21 -5.22
C LEU A 336 19.17 -7.46 -4.12
N GLN A 337 18.98 -7.80 -2.84
CA GLN A 337 19.49 -7.03 -1.69
C GLN A 337 21.01 -6.79 -1.66
N GLN A 338 21.80 -7.64 -2.33
CA GLN A 338 23.26 -7.52 -2.44
C GLN A 338 23.71 -6.79 -3.73
N LYS A 339 22.80 -6.61 -4.69
CA LYS A 339 23.09 -6.11 -6.04
C LYS A 339 22.68 -4.65 -6.22
N VAL A 340 21.42 -4.34 -5.90
CA VAL A 340 20.82 -3.02 -6.09
C VAL A 340 19.92 -2.69 -4.91
N LEU A 341 19.82 -1.40 -4.59
CA LEU A 341 18.93 -0.94 -3.53
C LEU A 341 17.55 -0.63 -4.12
N VAL A 342 16.64 -1.59 -3.99
CA VAL A 342 15.27 -1.47 -4.50
C VAL A 342 14.45 -0.55 -3.58
N LEU A 343 13.95 0.54 -4.16
CA LEU A 343 13.09 1.53 -3.51
C LEU A 343 11.66 1.37 -4.05
N PRO A 344 10.71 0.88 -3.23
CA PRO A 344 9.33 0.76 -3.65
C PRO A 344 8.72 2.16 -3.87
N CYS A 345 7.99 2.31 -4.98
CA CYS A 345 7.21 3.50 -5.26
C CYS A 345 5.73 3.15 -5.30
N MET A 346 4.88 4.02 -4.76
CA MET A 346 3.46 4.02 -5.08
C MET A 346 3.25 4.87 -6.33
N VAL A 347 2.45 4.35 -7.26
CA VAL A 347 2.07 5.06 -8.49
C VAL A 347 0.55 5.03 -8.66
N ASP A 348 0.01 6.14 -9.16
CA ASP A 348 -1.42 6.26 -9.46
C ASP A 348 -1.62 7.05 -10.74
N ARG A 349 -2.04 6.37 -11.82
CA ARG A 349 -2.63 7.00 -13.01
C ARG A 349 -3.31 5.92 -13.85
N ILE A 350 -4.52 6.18 -14.33
CA ILE A 350 -5.20 5.33 -15.29
C ILE A 350 -4.67 5.66 -16.69
N CYS A 351 -3.86 4.75 -17.25
CA CYS A 351 -3.40 4.83 -18.64
C CYS A 351 -4.15 3.77 -19.46
N ALA A 352 -5.09 4.21 -20.28
CA ALA A 352 -6.04 3.36 -20.99
C ALA A 352 -5.38 2.62 -22.16
N ALA A 353 -4.67 3.36 -23.01
CA ALA A 353 -4.13 2.85 -24.26
C ALA A 353 -2.72 3.41 -24.54
N ARG A 354 -1.97 2.68 -25.35
CA ARG A 354 -0.71 3.10 -25.96
C ARG A 354 -0.69 2.56 -27.38
N ASN A 355 -0.54 3.46 -28.35
CA ASN A 355 -0.42 3.15 -29.76
C ASN A 355 0.97 3.55 -30.25
N ILE A 356 1.64 2.65 -30.95
CA ILE A 356 2.96 2.88 -31.52
C ILE A 356 2.80 2.97 -33.03
N PHE A 357 3.35 4.02 -33.63
CA PHE A 357 3.39 4.23 -35.07
C PHE A 357 4.85 4.31 -35.52
N ALA A 358 5.09 4.29 -36.84
CA ALA A 358 6.44 4.36 -37.38
C ALA A 358 7.12 5.72 -37.11
N ASP A 359 6.34 6.75 -36.82
CA ASP A 359 6.78 8.14 -36.68
C ASP A 359 6.40 8.77 -35.32
N LYS A 360 5.65 8.08 -34.45
CA LYS A 360 5.22 8.63 -33.14
C LYS A 360 4.78 7.56 -32.15
N ILE A 361 4.72 7.92 -30.87
CA ILE A 361 4.11 7.14 -29.79
C ILE A 361 2.96 7.94 -29.20
N GLU A 362 1.78 7.34 -29.06
CA GLU A 362 0.62 8.00 -28.46
C GLU A 362 0.11 7.22 -27.25
N VAL A 363 -0.17 7.92 -26.15
CA VAL A 363 -0.74 7.36 -24.93
C VAL A 363 -2.05 8.08 -24.61
N SER A 364 -3.09 7.30 -24.31
CA SER A 364 -4.35 7.81 -23.77
C SER A 364 -4.39 7.53 -22.27
N ALA A 365 -4.56 8.55 -21.46
CA ALA A 365 -4.62 8.49 -20.00
C ALA A 365 -5.75 9.38 -19.47
N GLU A 366 -6.18 9.14 -18.24
CA GLU A 366 -7.13 10.03 -17.57
C GLU A 366 -6.59 11.48 -17.46
N PRO A 367 -7.47 12.49 -17.31
CA PRO A 367 -7.06 13.88 -17.12
C PRO A 367 -6.25 14.12 -15.84
N TYR A 368 -6.42 13.28 -14.82
CA TYR A 368 -5.57 13.35 -13.62
C TYR A 368 -4.11 13.09 -14.00
N GLU A 369 -3.21 14.00 -13.59
CA GLU A 369 -1.78 13.96 -13.92
C GLU A 369 -1.07 12.71 -13.37
N GLY A 370 -1.69 12.08 -12.36
CA GLY A 370 -1.18 10.93 -11.64
C GLY A 370 -0.36 11.32 -10.42
N GLU A 371 0.14 10.35 -9.66
CA GLU A 371 0.95 10.54 -8.46
C GLU A 371 2.10 9.51 -8.41
N ILE A 372 3.29 9.93 -7.99
CA ILE A 372 4.43 9.03 -7.69
C ILE A 372 4.91 9.32 -6.27
N VAL A 373 4.98 8.30 -5.41
CA VAL A 373 5.47 8.43 -4.04
C VAL A 373 6.61 7.45 -3.79
N VAL A 374 7.82 7.94 -3.51
CA VAL A 374 8.95 7.09 -3.09
C VAL A 374 8.77 6.70 -1.62
N LEU A 375 8.60 5.41 -1.34
CA LEU A 375 8.11 4.96 -0.03
C LEU A 375 9.21 4.84 1.04
N GLU A 376 10.43 4.48 0.63
CA GLU A 376 11.51 4.13 1.56
C GLU A 376 12.84 4.80 1.20
N ARG A 377 12.82 6.12 0.98
CA ARG A 377 14.03 6.84 0.55
C ARG A 377 15.06 6.93 1.69
N PRO A 378 16.29 6.38 1.52
CA PRO A 378 17.35 6.55 2.50
C PRO A 378 17.83 8.01 2.58
N GLN A 379 18.28 8.45 3.76
CA GLN A 379 18.78 9.83 3.96
C GLN A 379 19.98 10.17 3.06
N PHE A 380 20.83 9.18 2.78
CA PHE A 380 22.00 9.37 1.91
C PHE A 380 21.62 9.53 0.43
N ALA A 381 20.45 9.01 0.02
CA ALA A 381 20.07 8.94 -1.38
C ALA A 381 19.98 10.34 -2.04
N PRO A 382 20.47 10.50 -3.28
CA PRO A 382 20.24 11.71 -4.05
C PRO A 382 18.73 11.93 -4.28
N PRO A 383 18.33 13.10 -4.77
CA PRO A 383 16.95 13.33 -5.22
C PRO A 383 16.55 12.25 -6.23
N PRO A 384 15.29 11.78 -6.20
CA PRO A 384 14.83 10.80 -7.18
C PRO A 384 14.89 11.38 -8.59
N PRO A 385 15.02 10.54 -9.63
CA PRO A 385 15.00 10.93 -11.04
C PRO A 385 13.57 11.26 -11.51
N PHE A 386 12.75 11.84 -10.64
CA PHE A 386 11.35 12.18 -10.88
C PHE A 386 11.09 13.61 -10.42
N GLY A 387 10.40 14.40 -11.25
CA GLY A 387 10.05 15.78 -10.99
C GLY A 387 8.60 16.11 -11.35
N GLY A 388 8.15 17.26 -10.89
CA GLY A 388 6.77 17.72 -11.04
C GLY A 388 6.02 17.81 -9.71
N PRO A 389 4.88 18.52 -9.70
CA PRO A 389 4.08 18.76 -8.49
C PRO A 389 3.42 17.48 -7.95
N ASN A 390 3.35 16.44 -8.77
CA ASN A 390 2.73 15.16 -8.45
C ASN A 390 3.72 14.07 -7.96
N VAL A 391 4.98 14.44 -7.76
CA VAL A 391 6.02 13.55 -7.24
C VAL A 391 6.30 13.87 -5.78
N HIS A 392 6.17 12.86 -4.92
CA HIS A 392 6.42 12.96 -3.50
C HIS A 392 7.59 12.04 -3.12
N ALA A 393 8.56 12.59 -2.39
CA ALA A 393 9.64 11.81 -1.78
C ALA A 393 9.77 12.21 -0.29
N PRO A 394 8.76 11.87 0.54
CA PRO A 394 8.76 12.24 1.95
C PRO A 394 9.97 11.64 2.66
N GLN A 395 10.61 12.42 3.55
CA GLN A 395 11.66 11.87 4.43
C GLN A 395 11.05 11.08 5.59
N LEU A 396 9.85 11.50 6.04
CA LEU A 396 9.13 10.80 7.09
C LEU A 396 8.42 9.57 6.52
N ARG A 397 8.82 8.38 6.98
CA ARG A 397 8.19 7.09 6.61
C ARG A 397 6.68 7.08 6.85
N ALA A 398 6.21 7.69 7.94
CA ALA A 398 4.77 7.79 8.22
C ALA A 398 4.00 8.58 7.14
N ALA A 399 4.59 9.63 6.56
CA ALA A 399 3.96 10.40 5.49
C ALA A 399 3.90 9.59 4.19
N ALA A 400 4.98 8.88 3.85
CA ALA A 400 5.00 8.00 2.68
C ALA A 400 4.02 6.83 2.82
N HIS A 401 3.94 6.24 4.02
CA HIS A 401 2.98 5.19 4.35
C HIS A 401 1.54 5.70 4.23
N TYR A 402 1.23 6.88 4.78
CA TYR A 402 -0.08 7.51 4.65
C TYR A 402 -0.48 7.72 3.18
N LEU A 403 0.40 8.29 2.34
CA LEU A 403 0.08 8.51 0.92
C LEU A 403 -0.20 7.18 0.19
N CYS A 404 0.57 6.15 0.51
CA CYS A 404 0.35 4.80 -0.04
C CYS A 404 -1.00 4.22 0.39
N GLN A 405 -1.28 4.20 1.68
CA GLN A 405 -2.53 3.65 2.22
C GLN A 405 -3.76 4.46 1.80
N ARG A 406 -3.64 5.79 1.72
CA ARG A 406 -4.68 6.65 1.16
C ARG A 406 -5.04 6.21 -0.27
N LYS A 407 -4.06 5.92 -1.13
CA LYS A 407 -4.32 5.42 -2.49
C LYS A 407 -4.91 4.02 -2.47
N ILE A 408 -4.39 3.12 -1.64
CA ILE A 408 -4.91 1.74 -1.51
C ILE A 408 -6.38 1.76 -1.06
N GLY A 409 -6.72 2.56 -0.05
CA GLY A 409 -8.09 2.71 0.45
C GLY A 409 -8.97 3.50 -0.51
N LEU A 410 -8.66 4.77 -0.75
CA LEU A 410 -9.56 5.70 -1.42
C LEU A 410 -9.57 5.57 -2.94
N VAL A 411 -8.52 5.03 -3.57
CA VAL A 411 -8.51 4.76 -5.02
C VAL A 411 -8.79 3.29 -5.29
N ASN A 412 -7.85 2.39 -4.95
CA ASN A 412 -8.02 0.97 -5.28
C ASN A 412 -9.26 0.37 -4.59
N GLY A 413 -9.49 0.73 -3.33
CA GLY A 413 -10.64 0.28 -2.55
C GLY A 413 -11.96 0.80 -3.10
N MET A 414 -12.08 2.10 -3.40
CA MET A 414 -13.31 2.65 -3.99
C MET A 414 -13.57 2.11 -5.40
N HIS A 415 -12.53 1.85 -6.18
CA HIS A 415 -12.67 1.22 -7.49
C HIS A 415 -13.24 -0.20 -7.36
N THR A 416 -12.78 -0.93 -6.33
CA THR A 416 -13.29 -2.27 -6.02
C THR A 416 -14.74 -2.20 -5.54
N THR A 417 -15.07 -1.24 -4.67
CA THR A 417 -16.46 -0.96 -4.24
C THR A 417 -17.37 -0.70 -5.45
N LEU A 418 -16.93 0.14 -6.40
CA LEU A 418 -17.66 0.41 -7.65
C LEU A 418 -17.86 -0.85 -8.49
N ALA A 419 -16.83 -1.69 -8.63
CA ALA A 419 -16.93 -2.93 -9.39
C ALA A 419 -17.94 -3.91 -8.78
N PHE A 420 -17.95 -4.08 -7.45
CA PHE A 420 -18.97 -4.90 -6.78
C PHE A 420 -20.36 -4.29 -6.86
N LEU A 421 -20.50 -2.97 -6.72
CA LEU A 421 -21.78 -2.30 -6.90
C LEU A 421 -22.35 -2.50 -8.31
N THR A 422 -21.48 -2.43 -9.33
CA THR A 422 -21.79 -2.73 -10.73
C THR A 422 -22.18 -4.19 -10.91
N ALA A 423 -21.46 -5.13 -10.27
CA ALA A 423 -21.80 -6.55 -10.34
C ALA A 423 -23.16 -6.83 -9.70
N CYS A 424 -23.45 -6.23 -8.53
CA CYS A 424 -24.74 -6.34 -7.86
C CYS A 424 -25.90 -5.79 -8.70
N SER A 425 -25.69 -4.67 -9.42
CA SER A 425 -26.74 -4.09 -10.27
C SER A 425 -27.05 -4.93 -11.51
N ARG A 426 -26.13 -5.80 -11.93
CA ARG A 426 -26.28 -6.73 -13.05
C ARG A 426 -26.27 -8.20 -12.62
N ARG A 427 -26.69 -8.46 -11.38
CA ARG A 427 -26.60 -9.77 -10.74
C ARG A 427 -27.20 -10.89 -11.59
N ASP A 428 -28.45 -10.73 -12.03
CA ASP A 428 -29.16 -11.80 -12.73
C ASP A 428 -28.54 -12.10 -14.10
N GLU A 429 -28.11 -11.06 -14.82
CA GLU A 429 -27.37 -11.18 -16.08
C GLU A 429 -26.04 -11.92 -15.89
N LEU A 430 -25.27 -11.55 -14.86
CA LEU A 430 -23.98 -12.15 -14.55
C LEU A 430 -24.10 -13.61 -14.13
N LEU A 431 -25.08 -13.95 -13.29
CA LEU A 431 -25.31 -15.33 -12.87
C LEU A 431 -25.79 -16.21 -14.03
N ALA A 432 -26.61 -15.68 -14.94
CA ALA A 432 -26.99 -16.38 -16.16
C ALA A 432 -25.77 -16.60 -17.07
N ALA A 433 -24.97 -15.56 -17.33
CA ALA A 433 -23.77 -15.66 -18.15
C ALA A 433 -22.73 -16.62 -17.57
N ALA A 434 -22.51 -16.60 -16.26
CA ALA A 434 -21.59 -17.52 -15.58
C ALA A 434 -22.07 -18.99 -15.67
N LYS A 435 -23.39 -19.25 -15.55
CA LYS A 435 -23.97 -20.58 -15.76
C LYS A 435 -23.77 -21.06 -17.19
N GLU A 436 -23.96 -20.21 -18.19
CA GLU A 436 -23.70 -20.56 -19.59
C GLU A 436 -22.20 -20.84 -19.84
N ALA A 437 -21.31 -20.03 -19.28
CA ALA A 437 -19.86 -20.23 -19.40
C ALA A 437 -19.36 -21.50 -18.69
N ALA A 438 -20.08 -21.97 -17.67
CA ALA A 438 -19.79 -23.21 -16.96
C ALA A 438 -20.30 -24.48 -17.69
N LYS A 439 -21.12 -24.35 -18.75
CA LYS A 439 -21.59 -25.53 -19.50
C LYS A 439 -20.43 -26.19 -20.27
N PRO A 440 -20.28 -27.52 -20.20
CA PRO A 440 -19.28 -28.22 -21.00
C PRO A 440 -19.57 -27.96 -22.48
N ARG A 441 -18.57 -27.48 -23.22
CA ARG A 441 -18.66 -27.39 -24.69
C ARG A 441 -18.87 -28.80 -25.22
N THR A 442 -20.09 -29.13 -25.62
CA THR A 442 -20.36 -30.35 -26.37
C THR A 442 -19.53 -30.30 -27.64
N ALA A 443 -18.73 -31.35 -27.86
CA ALA A 443 -17.94 -31.50 -29.07
C ALA A 443 -18.89 -31.32 -30.27
N ARG A 444 -18.64 -30.28 -31.09
CA ARG A 444 -19.18 -30.27 -32.45
C ARG A 444 -18.72 -31.59 -33.06
N SER A 445 -19.67 -32.45 -33.38
CA SER A 445 -19.46 -33.63 -34.20
C SER A 445 -18.88 -33.18 -35.53
N SER A 446 -17.56 -33.22 -35.66
CA SER A 446 -16.89 -33.19 -36.94
C SER A 446 -17.25 -34.50 -37.63
N SER A 447 -18.23 -34.44 -38.53
CA SER A 447 -18.42 -35.44 -39.57
C SER A 447 -17.11 -35.54 -40.34
N SER A 448 -16.47 -36.69 -40.17
CA SER A 448 -15.26 -37.14 -40.82
C SER A 448 -15.34 -37.05 -42.35
N SER A 449 -14.45 -36.30 -42.96
CA SER A 449 -13.93 -36.60 -44.30
C SER A 449 -12.47 -37.00 -44.16
N SER A 450 -12.24 -38.29 -44.29
CA SER A 450 -10.96 -38.99 -44.29
C SER A 450 -10.09 -38.59 -45.47
N SER A 451 -8.84 -38.23 -45.23
CA SER A 451 -7.76 -38.43 -46.21
C SER A 451 -6.43 -38.67 -45.47
N SER A 452 -5.92 -39.87 -45.67
CA SER A 452 -4.68 -40.48 -45.21
C SER A 452 -3.41 -39.78 -45.74
N GLY A 453 -2.37 -39.71 -44.89
CA GLY A 453 -1.00 -39.38 -45.28
C GLY A 453 -0.04 -39.60 -44.12
N SER A 454 0.92 -40.50 -44.32
CA SER A 454 1.79 -41.19 -43.35
C SER A 454 3.13 -40.49 -43.05
N SER A 455 3.80 -40.98 -41.98
CA SER A 455 5.25 -40.88 -41.62
C SER A 455 5.70 -39.58 -40.91
N SER A 456 6.56 -39.53 -39.89
CA SER A 456 7.44 -40.51 -39.21
C SER A 456 7.98 -39.91 -37.88
N SER A 457 8.18 -40.80 -36.89
CA SER A 457 9.06 -40.78 -35.69
C SER A 457 10.02 -39.62 -35.39
N ALA A 458 10.07 -39.15 -34.12
CA ALA A 458 11.10 -39.50 -33.13
C ALA A 458 11.05 -38.60 -31.86
N ASP A 459 10.87 -39.26 -30.71
CA ASP A 459 11.43 -39.06 -29.36
C ASP A 459 11.85 -37.66 -28.85
N ALA A 460 11.21 -37.23 -27.74
CA ALA A 460 11.90 -36.59 -26.62
C ALA A 460 11.06 -36.70 -25.34
N GLU A 461 11.62 -37.39 -24.36
CA GLU A 461 11.09 -37.65 -23.02
C GLU A 461 11.04 -36.39 -22.14
N GLY A 462 10.05 -36.35 -21.24
CA GLY A 462 10.27 -35.98 -19.83
C GLY A 462 10.49 -34.51 -19.48
N SER A 463 9.41 -33.73 -19.40
CA SER A 463 9.32 -32.65 -18.41
C SER A 463 7.87 -32.45 -17.99
N SER A 464 7.52 -33.10 -16.87
CA SER A 464 6.26 -32.92 -16.16
C SER A 464 6.24 -31.55 -15.49
N SER A 465 5.82 -30.53 -16.24
CA SER A 465 5.29 -29.31 -15.64
C SER A 465 3.78 -29.48 -15.50
N SER A 466 3.34 -29.68 -14.26
CA SER A 466 1.94 -29.61 -13.87
C SER A 466 1.46 -28.17 -14.02
N SER A 467 1.21 -27.75 -15.26
CA SER A 467 0.38 -26.58 -15.52
C SER A 467 -1.05 -27.01 -15.29
N SER A 468 -1.58 -26.70 -14.10
CA SER A 468 -3.02 -26.74 -13.88
C SER A 468 -3.65 -25.73 -14.83
N SER A 469 -4.10 -26.21 -15.98
CA SER A 469 -4.98 -25.48 -16.88
C SER A 469 -6.35 -25.36 -16.19
N GLU A 470 -6.43 -24.55 -15.13
CA GLU A 470 -7.70 -24.19 -14.53
C GLU A 470 -8.50 -23.41 -15.58
N SER A 471 -9.65 -23.96 -15.96
CA SER A 471 -10.63 -23.24 -16.76
C SER A 471 -10.88 -21.88 -16.10
N PRO A 472 -10.84 -20.76 -16.85
CA PRO A 472 -10.99 -19.44 -16.27
C PRO A 472 -12.32 -19.34 -15.51
N ASP A 473 -12.28 -18.77 -14.31
CA ASP A 473 -13.45 -18.57 -13.45
C ASP A 473 -14.63 -18.02 -14.28
N PRO A 474 -15.74 -18.78 -14.43
CA PRO A 474 -16.88 -18.39 -15.26
C PRO A 474 -17.46 -17.02 -14.89
N LEU A 475 -17.44 -16.67 -13.60
CA LEU A 475 -17.89 -15.36 -13.14
C LEU A 475 -16.95 -14.25 -13.63
N LEU A 476 -15.63 -14.48 -13.55
CA LEU A 476 -14.65 -13.52 -14.03
C LEU A 476 -14.74 -13.33 -15.54
N VAL A 477 -15.03 -14.38 -16.29
CA VAL A 477 -15.29 -14.30 -17.75
C VAL A 477 -16.49 -13.42 -18.03
N ALA A 478 -17.61 -13.61 -17.31
CA ALA A 478 -18.80 -12.78 -17.47
C ALA A 478 -18.54 -11.31 -17.12
N LEU A 479 -17.73 -11.03 -16.09
CA LEU A 479 -17.40 -9.68 -15.66
C LEU A 479 -16.50 -8.91 -16.65
N ARG A 480 -15.74 -9.59 -17.52
CA ARG A 480 -14.81 -8.94 -18.49
C ARG A 480 -15.51 -8.03 -19.48
N SER A 481 -16.78 -8.29 -19.81
CA SER A 481 -17.58 -7.47 -20.73
C SER A 481 -18.48 -6.47 -20.01
N VAL A 482 -18.49 -6.44 -18.68
CA VAL A 482 -19.35 -5.53 -17.91
C VAL A 482 -18.63 -4.19 -17.69
N PRO A 483 -19.06 -3.10 -18.34
CA PRO A 483 -18.51 -1.78 -18.08
C PRO A 483 -18.84 -1.34 -16.66
N LEU A 484 -17.91 -0.66 -16.00
CA LEU A 484 -18.16 -0.04 -14.70
C LEU A 484 -19.23 1.04 -14.83
N LEU A 485 -20.10 1.14 -13.82
CA LEU A 485 -21.08 2.22 -13.75
C LEU A 485 -20.38 3.57 -13.73
N LYS A 486 -20.76 4.44 -14.66
CA LYS A 486 -20.37 5.85 -14.63
C LYS A 486 -21.25 6.61 -13.65
N GLU A 487 -20.75 7.71 -13.10
CA GLU A 487 -21.50 8.54 -12.14
C GLU A 487 -22.86 9.03 -12.68
N THR A 488 -22.93 9.28 -13.99
CA THR A 488 -24.16 9.68 -14.71
C THR A 488 -25.19 8.57 -14.82
N GLU A 489 -24.77 7.31 -14.72
CA GLU A 489 -25.61 6.12 -14.85
C GLU A 489 -26.09 5.60 -13.50
N MET A 490 -25.47 6.03 -12.40
CA MET A 490 -25.83 5.59 -11.06
C MET A 490 -27.18 6.14 -10.61
N GLN A 491 -28.00 5.23 -10.07
CA GLN A 491 -29.20 5.58 -9.32
C GLN A 491 -28.84 6.28 -8.01
N GLN A 492 -29.79 7.01 -7.43
CA GLN A 492 -29.58 7.77 -6.19
C GLN A 492 -29.07 6.88 -5.04
N GLN A 493 -29.69 5.70 -4.84
CA GLN A 493 -29.25 4.73 -3.83
C GLN A 493 -27.80 4.29 -4.05
N GLN A 494 -27.37 4.09 -5.30
CA GLN A 494 -26.01 3.68 -5.63
C GLN A 494 -25.00 4.78 -5.30
N LYS A 495 -25.36 6.05 -5.56
CA LYS A 495 -24.55 7.22 -5.19
C LYS A 495 -24.40 7.33 -3.67
N GLU A 496 -25.48 7.10 -2.93
CA GLU A 496 -25.47 7.08 -1.46
C GLU A 496 -24.60 5.95 -0.91
N THR A 497 -24.66 4.74 -1.50
CA THR A 497 -23.74 3.64 -1.17
C THR A 497 -22.30 4.04 -1.39
N MET A 498 -21.96 4.58 -2.57
CA MET A 498 -20.59 5.00 -2.87
C MET A 498 -20.10 6.08 -1.91
N TRP A 499 -20.98 6.99 -1.49
CA TRP A 499 -20.67 8.04 -0.52
C TRP A 499 -20.45 7.50 0.89
N ALA A 500 -21.27 6.56 1.35
CA ALA A 500 -21.12 5.87 2.63
C ALA A 500 -19.79 5.09 2.68
N TRP A 501 -19.48 4.33 1.62
CA TRP A 501 -18.22 3.60 1.51
C TRP A 501 -17.01 4.51 1.49
N LEU A 502 -17.08 5.64 0.77
CA LEU A 502 -16.00 6.61 0.78
C LEU A 502 -15.76 7.16 2.19
N THR A 503 -16.83 7.51 2.90
CA THR A 503 -16.75 8.00 4.28
C THR A 503 -16.15 6.95 5.21
N ALA A 504 -16.57 5.68 5.08
CA ALA A 504 -16.03 4.56 5.85
C ALA A 504 -14.52 4.33 5.61
N ARG A 505 -14.04 4.52 4.39
CA ARG A 505 -12.61 4.42 4.10
C ARG A 505 -11.83 5.63 4.64
N CYS A 506 -12.41 6.82 4.63
CA CYS A 506 -11.82 7.97 5.32
C CYS A 506 -11.71 7.72 6.83
N PHE A 507 -12.69 7.04 7.43
CA PHE A 507 -12.63 6.57 8.82
C PHE A 507 -11.40 5.68 9.06
N GLN A 508 -11.19 4.69 8.19
CA GLN A 508 -10.02 3.82 8.28
C GLN A 508 -8.71 4.60 8.17
N VAL A 509 -8.58 5.51 7.19
CA VAL A 509 -7.38 6.35 7.02
C VAL A 509 -7.08 7.19 8.27
N LEU A 510 -8.11 7.77 8.90
CA LEU A 510 -7.95 8.56 10.12
C LEU A 510 -7.63 7.72 11.36
N TRP A 511 -8.05 6.45 11.35
CA TRP A 511 -7.71 5.49 12.41
C TRP A 511 -6.26 4.99 12.28
N GLU A 512 -5.82 4.69 11.06
CA GLU A 512 -4.47 4.18 10.79
C GLU A 512 -3.38 5.25 10.87
N HIS A 513 -3.74 6.52 10.69
CA HIS A 513 -2.77 7.61 10.55
C HIS A 513 -3.07 8.81 11.44
N ASP A 514 -2.02 9.31 12.09
CA ASP A 514 -2.09 10.51 12.90
C ASP A 514 -2.46 11.72 12.02
N LYS A 515 -3.48 12.47 12.43
CA LYS A 515 -3.95 13.68 11.75
C LYS A 515 -2.84 14.72 11.55
N GLU A 516 -1.83 14.78 12.42
CA GLU A 516 -0.70 15.70 12.29
C GLU A 516 0.22 15.31 11.12
N VAL A 517 0.36 14.00 10.84
CA VAL A 517 1.06 13.51 9.63
C VAL A 517 0.29 13.93 8.38
N ILE A 518 -1.04 13.80 8.39
CA ILE A 518 -1.89 14.18 7.26
C ILE A 518 -1.82 15.69 7.01
N LYS A 519 -1.99 16.50 8.06
CA LYS A 519 -1.87 17.97 7.99
C LYS A 519 -0.57 18.38 7.34
N ARG A 520 0.55 17.86 7.83
CA ARG A 520 1.86 18.21 7.30
C ARG A 520 2.04 17.78 5.85
N THR A 521 1.67 16.55 5.52
CA THR A 521 1.80 15.99 4.16
C THR A 521 1.11 16.89 3.12
N HIS A 522 0.00 17.50 3.51
CA HIS A 522 -0.81 18.37 2.65
C HIS A 522 -0.72 19.87 2.97
N ASN A 523 0.20 20.26 3.86
CA ASN A 523 0.36 21.64 4.33
C ASN A 523 -0.94 22.28 4.87
N LEU A 524 -1.73 21.50 5.61
CA LEU A 524 -2.97 21.91 6.27
C LEU A 524 -2.68 22.37 7.71
N LYS A 525 -3.56 23.21 8.23
CA LYS A 525 -3.47 23.85 9.55
C LYS A 525 -4.51 23.33 10.53
N THR A 526 -5.71 22.99 10.05
CA THR A 526 -6.84 22.65 10.93
C THR A 526 -7.30 21.21 10.76
N ASP A 527 -8.02 20.69 11.75
CA ASP A 527 -8.63 19.35 11.70
C ASP A 527 -9.77 19.31 10.64
N ASP A 528 -10.51 20.40 10.46
CA ASP A 528 -11.53 20.52 9.42
C ASP A 528 -10.93 20.44 8.01
N GLU A 529 -9.77 21.06 7.79
CA GLU A 529 -9.07 20.98 6.50
C GLU A 529 -8.64 19.54 6.18
N VAL A 530 -8.24 18.74 7.19
CA VAL A 530 -7.89 17.32 6.99
C VAL A 530 -9.09 16.55 6.47
N VAL A 531 -10.23 16.68 7.15
CA VAL A 531 -11.48 15.99 6.79
C VAL A 531 -11.95 16.42 5.40
N ALA A 532 -11.98 17.73 5.13
CA ALA A 532 -12.37 18.27 3.84
C ALA A 532 -11.45 17.77 2.71
N MET A 533 -10.14 17.71 2.95
CA MET A 533 -9.16 17.22 1.98
C MET A 533 -9.38 15.74 1.65
N LEU A 534 -9.58 14.88 2.66
CA LEU A 534 -9.84 13.44 2.45
C LEU A 534 -11.13 13.20 1.66
N LEU A 535 -12.22 13.86 2.05
CA LEU A 535 -13.50 13.75 1.33
C LEU A 535 -13.39 14.29 -0.10
N ASN A 536 -12.72 15.43 -0.31
CA ASN A 536 -12.53 16.00 -1.64
C ASN A 536 -11.65 15.10 -2.53
N TYR A 537 -10.59 14.52 -1.98
CA TYR A 537 -9.76 13.53 -2.68
C TYR A 537 -10.61 12.32 -3.11
N GLY A 538 -11.46 11.83 -2.20
CA GLY A 538 -12.45 10.80 -2.49
C GLY A 538 -13.43 11.15 -3.61
N LYS A 539 -14.07 12.33 -3.55
CA LYS A 539 -14.99 12.81 -4.59
C LYS A 539 -14.31 12.88 -5.96
N LYS A 540 -13.11 13.47 -6.01
CA LYS A 540 -12.32 13.53 -7.24
C LYS A 540 -11.99 12.14 -7.77
N THR A 541 -11.73 11.17 -6.88
CA THR A 541 -11.45 9.78 -7.25
C THR A 541 -12.66 9.09 -7.86
N LEU A 542 -13.87 9.30 -7.33
CA LEU A 542 -15.09 8.78 -7.92
C LEU A 542 -15.35 9.37 -9.31
N ALA A 543 -15.12 10.68 -9.48
CA ALA A 543 -15.23 11.34 -10.78
C ALA A 543 -14.22 10.78 -11.79
N ARG A 544 -12.98 10.49 -11.35
CA ARG A 544 -11.92 9.90 -12.19
C ARG A 544 -12.35 8.58 -12.84
N PHE A 545 -13.05 7.71 -12.10
CA PHE A 545 -13.52 6.42 -12.65
C PHE A 545 -14.51 6.58 -13.82
N SER A 546 -15.16 7.73 -13.96
CA SER A 546 -16.08 8.00 -15.08
C SER A 546 -15.39 8.54 -16.33
N THR A 547 -14.09 8.89 -16.26
CA THR A 547 -13.37 9.57 -17.35
C THR A 547 -12.76 8.63 -18.39
N VAL A 548 -12.68 7.33 -18.08
CA VAL A 548 -12.08 6.31 -18.95
C VAL A 548 -13.00 5.09 -18.97
N ASP A 549 -13.12 4.44 -20.13
CA ASP A 549 -13.86 3.19 -20.24
C ASP A 549 -13.09 2.05 -19.55
N ASP A 550 -13.77 1.39 -18.62
CA ASP A 550 -13.20 0.36 -17.77
C ASP A 550 -14.25 -0.72 -17.44
N THR A 551 -13.82 -1.91 -17.03
CA THR A 551 -14.69 -3.06 -16.80
C THR A 551 -14.55 -3.63 -15.40
N ALA A 552 -15.65 -4.15 -14.86
CA ALA A 552 -15.66 -4.84 -13.57
C ALA A 552 -14.70 -6.03 -13.56
N GLY A 553 -14.59 -6.76 -14.66
CA GLY A 553 -13.67 -7.88 -14.81
C GLY A 553 -12.20 -7.49 -14.77
N ARG A 554 -11.83 -6.30 -15.27
CA ARG A 554 -10.44 -5.80 -15.13
C ARG A 554 -10.13 -5.46 -13.68
N VAL A 555 -11.02 -4.76 -12.98
CA VAL A 555 -10.83 -4.36 -11.58
C VAL A 555 -10.78 -5.57 -10.64
N LEU A 556 -11.68 -6.53 -10.88
CA LEU A 556 -11.78 -7.78 -10.12
C LEU A 556 -10.87 -8.91 -10.66
N GLY A 557 -10.03 -8.61 -11.66
CA GLY A 557 -9.15 -9.58 -12.33
C GLY A 557 -8.11 -10.26 -11.43
N GLY A 558 -7.82 -9.69 -10.26
CA GLY A 558 -7.01 -10.31 -9.22
C GLY A 558 -7.73 -11.37 -8.38
N GLY A 559 -8.90 -11.85 -8.85
CA GLY A 559 -9.79 -12.78 -8.18
C GLY A 559 -10.93 -12.09 -7.44
N VAL A 560 -12.18 -12.42 -7.78
CA VAL A 560 -13.38 -11.84 -7.16
C VAL A 560 -13.38 -12.10 -5.65
N VAL A 561 -13.15 -13.35 -5.24
CA VAL A 561 -13.05 -13.76 -3.83
C VAL A 561 -11.96 -12.99 -3.09
N ASN A 562 -10.76 -12.91 -3.68
CA ASN A 562 -9.63 -12.20 -3.08
C ASN A 562 -9.95 -10.71 -2.88
N ARG A 563 -10.53 -10.05 -3.89
CA ARG A 563 -10.91 -8.62 -3.80
C ARG A 563 -12.02 -8.37 -2.80
N PHE A 564 -12.98 -9.27 -2.67
CA PHE A 564 -14.01 -9.19 -1.64
C PHE A 564 -13.38 -9.20 -0.24
N HIS A 565 -12.58 -10.22 0.08
CA HIS A 565 -12.01 -10.40 1.42
C HIS A 565 -11.00 -9.31 1.80
N THR A 566 -10.12 -8.92 0.86
CA THR A 566 -9.02 -8.00 1.16
C THR A 566 -9.37 -6.52 1.02
N ARG A 567 -10.52 -6.17 0.41
CA ARG A 567 -10.87 -4.76 0.14
C ARG A 567 -12.28 -4.35 0.52
N LEU A 568 -13.28 -5.23 0.45
CA LEU A 568 -14.65 -4.93 0.87
C LEU A 568 -14.87 -5.34 2.33
N LEU A 569 -14.74 -6.64 2.61
CA LEU A 569 -15.06 -7.22 3.91
C LEU A 569 -14.23 -6.58 5.04
N THR A 570 -12.95 -6.29 4.79
CA THR A 570 -12.07 -5.61 5.75
C THR A 570 -12.66 -4.29 6.28
N ILE A 571 -13.34 -3.51 5.43
CA ILE A 571 -13.95 -2.23 5.85
C ILE A 571 -15.14 -2.48 6.76
N TYR A 572 -15.98 -3.44 6.42
CA TYR A 572 -17.13 -3.82 7.25
C TYR A 572 -16.66 -4.34 8.62
N THR A 573 -15.72 -5.28 8.64
CA THR A 573 -15.12 -5.81 9.87
C THR A 573 -14.45 -4.72 10.70
N PHE A 574 -13.76 -3.77 10.07
CA PHE A 574 -13.18 -2.62 10.74
C PHE A 574 -14.25 -1.80 11.48
N LEU A 575 -15.37 -1.49 10.82
CA LEU A 575 -16.48 -0.74 11.42
C LEU A 575 -17.17 -1.50 12.57
N GLU A 576 -17.27 -2.83 12.48
CA GLU A 576 -17.82 -3.66 13.56
C GLU A 576 -16.91 -3.67 14.80
N GLN A 577 -15.59 -3.70 14.60
CA GLN A 577 -14.62 -3.83 15.68
C GLN A 577 -14.32 -2.50 16.39
N HIS A 578 -14.44 -1.37 15.68
CA HIS A 578 -13.98 -0.08 16.17
C HIS A 578 -15.17 0.81 16.53
N MET A 579 -15.35 1.07 17.83
CA MET A 579 -16.32 2.06 18.28
C MET A 579 -15.94 3.45 17.74
N PHE A 580 -16.92 4.21 17.24
CA PHE A 580 -16.75 5.56 16.67
C PHE A 580 -15.88 6.51 17.52
N GLY A 581 -15.90 6.39 18.86
CA GLY A 581 -15.08 7.20 19.76
C GLY A 581 -13.57 6.90 19.71
N SER A 582 -13.15 5.81 19.08
CA SER A 582 -11.74 5.42 18.93
C SER A 582 -11.07 6.03 17.70
N VAL A 583 -11.86 6.49 16.71
CA VAL A 583 -11.35 7.05 15.45
C VAL A 583 -11.16 8.56 15.59
N PRO A 584 -9.94 9.10 15.38
CA PRO A 584 -9.70 10.53 15.37
C PRO A 584 -10.59 11.26 14.36
N LEU A 585 -11.16 12.40 14.77
CA LEU A 585 -11.99 13.26 13.91
C LEU A 585 -13.28 12.61 13.38
N ALA A 586 -13.70 11.45 13.89
CA ALA A 586 -14.91 10.75 13.45
C ALA A 586 -16.15 11.64 13.38
N SER A 587 -16.44 12.38 14.45
CA SER A 587 -17.61 13.28 14.50
C SER A 587 -17.50 14.42 13.48
N THR A 588 -16.30 14.97 13.28
CA THR A 588 -16.06 16.01 12.27
C THR A 588 -16.26 15.45 10.87
N LEU A 589 -15.74 14.25 10.60
CA LEU A 589 -15.88 13.56 9.32
C LEU A 589 -17.36 13.31 8.98
N LEU A 590 -18.13 12.72 9.89
CA LEU A 590 -19.56 12.47 9.68
C LEU A 590 -20.35 13.76 9.45
N LYS A 591 -20.03 14.82 10.19
CA LYS A 591 -20.65 16.14 10.01
C LYS A 591 -20.37 16.72 8.62
N HIS A 592 -19.11 16.69 8.16
CA HIS A 592 -18.74 17.17 6.82
C HIS A 592 -19.29 16.28 5.72
N ALA A 593 -19.42 14.97 5.98
CA ALA A 593 -19.99 14.01 5.05
C ALA A 593 -21.53 14.03 5.02
N THR A 594 -22.17 14.77 5.92
CA THR A 594 -23.64 14.84 6.05
C THR A 594 -24.31 13.48 6.06
N ILE A 595 -23.73 12.52 6.79
CA ILE A 595 -24.22 11.15 6.93
C ILE A 595 -24.10 10.72 8.40
N SER A 596 -25.07 9.99 8.92
CA SER A 596 -24.97 9.41 10.26
C SER A 596 -24.07 8.17 10.27
N ALA A 597 -23.51 7.90 11.44
CA ALA A 597 -22.77 6.66 11.72
C ALA A 597 -23.56 5.39 11.35
N PHE A 598 -24.86 5.40 11.67
CA PHE A 598 -25.75 4.26 11.42
C PHE A 598 -25.99 4.04 9.93
N GLU A 599 -26.35 5.09 9.20
CA GLU A 599 -26.55 5.02 7.74
C GLU A 599 -25.28 4.56 7.02
N MET A 600 -24.11 5.06 7.43
CA MET A 600 -22.84 4.64 6.85
C MET A 600 -22.59 3.14 7.05
N ILE A 601 -22.77 2.62 8.27
CA ILE A 601 -22.60 1.19 8.56
C ILE A 601 -23.60 0.35 7.78
N ASP A 602 -24.87 0.77 7.73
CA ASP A 602 -25.93 0.02 7.07
C ASP A 602 -25.66 -0.12 5.57
N GLU A 603 -25.24 0.96 4.90
CA GLU A 603 -24.89 0.92 3.48
C GLU A 603 -23.62 0.10 3.19
N VAL A 604 -22.64 0.12 4.10
CA VAL A 604 -21.45 -0.74 3.98
C VAL A 604 -21.84 -2.21 4.11
N ARG A 605 -22.62 -2.55 5.15
CA ARG A 605 -23.14 -3.91 5.38
C ARG A 605 -23.94 -4.40 4.18
N ARG A 606 -24.88 -3.58 3.70
CA ARG A 606 -25.78 -3.94 2.60
C ARG A 606 -25.03 -4.34 1.34
N LEU A 607 -23.99 -3.58 0.95
CA LEU A 607 -23.20 -3.95 -0.23
C LEU A 607 -22.37 -5.22 0.01
N VAL A 608 -21.81 -5.42 1.21
CA VAL A 608 -21.09 -6.66 1.56
C VAL A 608 -22.02 -7.86 1.42
N ASP A 609 -23.21 -7.81 2.03
CA ASP A 609 -24.16 -8.91 2.01
C ASP A 609 -24.68 -9.20 0.60
N GLN A 610 -24.98 -8.16 -0.20
CA GLN A 610 -25.34 -8.33 -1.60
C GLN A 610 -24.22 -8.96 -2.43
N SER A 611 -22.96 -8.68 -2.08
CA SER A 611 -21.79 -9.20 -2.81
C SER A 611 -21.42 -10.64 -2.43
N ARG A 612 -21.91 -11.16 -1.28
CA ARG A 612 -21.61 -12.53 -0.82
C ARG A 612 -21.96 -13.60 -1.85
N ILE A 613 -23.02 -13.39 -2.64
CA ILE A 613 -23.43 -14.33 -3.69
C ILE A 613 -22.36 -14.61 -4.75
N PHE A 614 -21.40 -13.69 -4.93
CA PHE A 614 -20.32 -13.85 -5.90
C PHE A 614 -19.12 -14.62 -5.35
N VAL A 615 -19.10 -14.93 -4.04
CA VAL A 615 -17.92 -15.43 -3.34
C VAL A 615 -18.20 -16.64 -2.44
N GLU A 616 -19.37 -16.72 -1.85
CA GLU A 616 -19.82 -17.85 -1.03
C GLU A 616 -20.62 -18.80 -1.92
N LYS A 617 -20.10 -20.02 -2.09
CA LYS A 617 -20.73 -21.08 -2.87
C LYS A 617 -21.59 -21.98 -1.99
#